data_AF-A0A5K0UZ28-F1
#
_entry.id   AF-A0A5K0UZ28-F1
#
_cell.length_a   1.000
_cell.length_b   1.000
_cell.length_c   1.000
_cell.angle_alpha   90.00
_cell.angle_beta   90.00
_cell.angle_gamma   90.00
#
_symmetry.space_group_name_H-M   'P 1'
#
loop_
_entity.id
_entity.type
_entity.pdbx_description
1 polymer ?
#
loop_
_entity_poly.entity_id
_entity_poly.type
_entity_poly.pdbx_seq_one_letter_code
_entity_poly.pdbx_strand_id
1 'polypeptide(L)'
;ALTNGKYKSCLHRAVVKKESERRSLAFFLCPSKEKTVRPPEELVRRDGRRRAFPDFTWAALFDFTQKHYRADMNTLDAFSSWILN
;
A
#
# COMPACT_ATOMS: atom_id res chain seq x y z
N ALA A 1 0.11 2.74 -5.46
CA ALA A 1 -1.13 2.52 -6.25
C ALA A 1 -1.82 3.84 -6.65
N LEU A 2 -2.49 4.56 -5.74
CA LEU A 2 -3.31 5.76 -6.09
C LEU A 2 -2.55 6.88 -6.81
N THR A 3 -1.28 7.09 -6.47
CA THR A 3 -0.46 8.16 -7.08
C THR A 3 0.31 7.69 -8.31
N ASN A 4 -0.04 6.53 -8.85
CA ASN A 4 0.69 5.86 -9.93
C ASN A 4 2.22 5.77 -9.68
N GLY A 5 2.61 5.58 -8.41
CA GLY A 5 4.02 5.48 -8.00
C GLY A 5 4.74 6.80 -7.74
N LYS A 6 4.06 7.95 -7.88
CA LYS A 6 4.64 9.27 -7.57
C LYS A 6 5.00 9.40 -6.09
N TYR A 7 4.13 8.94 -5.20
CA TYR A 7 4.43 8.85 -3.76
C TYR A 7 4.80 7.43 -3.40
N LYS A 8 5.95 7.28 -2.74
CA LYS A 8 6.54 5.99 -2.35
C LYS A 8 6.21 5.70 -0.89
N SER A 9 5.78 4.48 -0.60
CA SER A 9 5.61 4.02 0.78
C SER A 9 6.97 3.92 1.47
N CYS A 10 7.10 4.46 2.68
CA CYS A 10 8.36 4.50 3.41
C CYS A 10 8.53 3.29 4.34
N LEU A 11 9.71 2.66 4.30
CA LEU A 11 10.13 1.71 5.33
C LEU A 11 10.42 2.46 6.63
N HIS A 12 9.89 1.97 7.74
CA HIS A 12 10.17 2.50 9.06
C HIS A 12 10.19 1.36 10.08
N ARG A 13 10.92 1.57 11.18
CA ARG A 13 10.99 0.64 12.31
C ARG A 13 10.99 1.38 13.63
N ALA A 14 10.43 0.74 14.66
CA ALA A 14 10.64 1.15 16.04
C ALA A 14 11.83 0.39 16.62
N VAL A 15 12.70 1.09 17.34
CA VAL A 15 13.81 0.49 18.09
C VAL A 15 13.52 0.56 19.58
N VAL A 16 14.00 -0.43 20.33
CA VAL A 16 13.82 -0.51 21.79
C VAL A 16 14.95 0.21 22.51
N LYS A 17 14.67 0.69 23.73
CA LYS A 17 15.67 1.24 24.65
C LYS A 17 15.56 0.49 25.98
N LYS A 18 16.72 0.19 26.60
CA LYS A 18 16.79 -0.69 27.78
C LYS A 18 16.17 -0.06 29.02
N GLU A 19 16.32 1.25 29.20
CA GLU A 19 15.99 1.93 30.47
C GLU A 19 14.74 2.81 30.42
N SER A 20 14.09 2.96 29.26
CA SER A 20 12.97 3.91 29.13
C SER A 20 11.88 3.39 28.20
N GLU A 21 10.64 3.50 28.67
CA GLU A 21 9.45 3.18 27.89
C GLU A 21 9.18 4.24 26.80
N ARG A 22 8.74 3.79 25.63
CA ARG A 22 8.19 4.66 24.58
C ARG A 22 6.74 4.27 24.34
N ARG A 23 5.83 5.23 24.47
CA ARG A 23 4.40 5.07 24.14
C ARG A 23 4.09 5.88 22.89
N SER A 24 3.35 5.28 21.97
CA SER A 24 2.88 5.96 20.76
C SER A 24 1.50 5.47 20.36
N LEU A 25 0.69 6.37 19.82
CA LEU A 25 -0.57 6.05 19.17
C LEU A 25 -0.39 6.23 17.66
N ALA A 26 -0.89 5.27 16.88
CA ALA A 26 -0.89 5.34 15.43
C ALA A 26 -2.33 5.32 14.91
N PHE A 27 -2.57 6.09 13.85
CA PHE A 27 -3.82 6.09 13.13
C PHE A 27 -3.56 5.78 11.65
N PHE A 28 -4.38 4.92 11.07
CA PHE A 28 -4.27 4.51 9.66
C PHE A 28 -5.48 5.01 8.89
N LEU A 29 -5.23 5.87 7.89
CA LEU A 29 -6.26 6.32 6.96
C LEU A 29 -6.37 5.33 5.81
N CYS A 30 -7.42 4.52 5.83
CA CYS A 30 -7.67 3.47 4.84
C CYS A 30 -8.94 3.77 4.03
N PRO A 31 -9.00 3.39 2.74
CA PRO A 31 -10.26 3.40 1.99
C PRO A 31 -11.32 2.49 2.61
N SER A 32 -12.59 2.69 2.25
CA SER A 32 -13.63 1.67 2.47
C SER A 32 -13.23 0.36 1.79
N LYS A 33 -13.61 -0.78 2.39
CA LYS A 33 -13.23 -2.13 1.94
C LYS A 33 -13.60 -2.37 0.47
N GLU A 34 -14.78 -1.91 0.06
CA GLU A 34 -15.35 -2.09 -1.27
C GLU A 34 -14.82 -1.06 -2.27
N LYS A 35 -14.10 -0.03 -1.81
CA LYS A 35 -13.57 1.01 -2.68
C LYS A 35 -12.49 0.45 -3.60
N THR A 36 -12.68 0.62 -4.91
CA THR A 36 -11.63 0.38 -5.90
C THR A 36 -10.51 1.40 -5.75
N VAL A 37 -9.30 0.90 -5.55
CA VAL A 37 -8.05 1.63 -5.53
C VAL A 37 -7.49 1.65 -6.95
N ARG A 38 -7.52 2.84 -7.56
CA ARG A 38 -6.94 3.10 -8.88
C ARG A 38 -6.46 4.56 -8.97
N PRO A 39 -5.39 4.86 -9.74
CA PRO A 39 -4.96 6.23 -9.91
C PRO A 39 -6.02 7.05 -10.67
N PRO A 40 -6.23 8.33 -10.31
CA PRO A 40 -7.08 9.23 -11.08
C PRO A 40 -6.60 9.34 -12.54
N GLU A 41 -7.52 9.36 -13.49
CA GLU A 41 -7.19 9.38 -14.92
C GLU A 41 -6.40 10.63 -15.31
N GLU A 42 -6.77 11.79 -14.75
CA GLU A 42 -6.06 13.05 -14.96
C GLU A 42 -4.58 12.98 -14.54
N LEU A 43 -4.29 12.24 -13.46
CA LEU A 43 -2.94 12.04 -12.98
C LEU A 43 -2.13 11.20 -13.97
N VAL A 44 -2.70 10.09 -14.45
CA VAL A 44 -2.07 9.20 -15.43
C VAL A 44 -1.79 9.96 -16.73
N ARG A 45 -2.78 10.72 -17.22
CA ARG A 45 -2.66 11.54 -18.44
C ARG A 45 -1.57 12.60 -18.32
N ARG A 46 -1.54 13.35 -17.21
CA ARG A 46 -0.56 14.42 -16.99
C ARG A 46 0.85 13.89 -16.84
N ASP A 47 1.02 12.77 -16.13
CA ASP A 47 2.34 12.20 -15.89
C ASP A 47 2.91 11.52 -17.16
N GLY A 48 2.07 11.25 -18.17
CA GLY A 48 2.45 10.58 -19.43
C GLY A 48 2.92 9.13 -19.25
N ARG A 49 2.76 8.59 -18.04
CA ARG A 49 3.21 7.24 -17.66
C ARG A 49 2.08 6.25 -17.80
N ARG A 50 2.42 5.03 -18.21
CA ARG A 50 1.48 3.91 -18.17
C ARG A 50 1.06 3.61 -16.73
N ARG A 51 -0.06 2.90 -16.60
CA ARG A 51 -0.55 2.35 -15.33
C ARG A 51 0.53 1.44 -14.73
N ALA A 52 1.00 1.76 -13.53
CA ALA A 52 2.03 0.98 -12.84
C ALA A 52 1.47 -0.23 -12.08
N PHE A 53 0.19 -0.15 -11.66
CA PHE A 53 -0.47 -1.17 -10.84
C PHE A 53 -1.89 -1.44 -11.37
N PRO A 54 -2.41 -2.67 -11.21
CA PRO A 54 -3.79 -3.01 -11.55
C PRO A 54 -4.81 -2.28 -10.67
N ASP A 55 -6.07 -2.30 -11.08
CA ASP A 55 -7.20 -1.90 -10.22
C ASP A 55 -7.48 -3.03 -9.21
N PHE A 56 -7.73 -2.68 -7.95
CA PHE A 56 -8.07 -3.66 -6.91
C PHE A 56 -8.96 -3.05 -5.83
N THR A 57 -9.65 -3.87 -5.04
CA THR A 57 -10.39 -3.40 -3.86
C THR A 57 -9.48 -3.33 -2.65
N TRP A 58 -9.72 -2.38 -1.73
CA TRP A 58 -8.95 -2.31 -0.49
C TRP A 58 -9.04 -3.61 0.32
N ALA A 59 -10.20 -4.28 0.31
CA ALA A 59 -10.40 -5.58 0.94
C ALA A 59 -9.42 -6.66 0.43
N ALA A 60 -9.14 -6.70 -0.88
CA ALA A 60 -8.23 -7.70 -1.46
C ALA A 60 -6.78 -7.50 -0.98
N LEU A 61 -6.30 -6.26 -0.97
CA LEU A 61 -4.96 -5.96 -0.46
C LEU A 61 -4.87 -6.23 1.05
N PHE A 62 -5.92 -5.89 1.81
CA PHE A 62 -5.97 -6.17 3.23
C PHE A 62 -5.87 -7.68 3.49
N ASP A 63 -6.72 -8.49 2.85
CA ASP A 63 -6.73 -9.94 3.00
C ASP A 63 -5.37 -10.57 2.65
N PHE A 64 -4.78 -10.16 1.52
CA PHE A 64 -3.45 -10.59 1.10
C PHE A 64 -2.38 -10.38 2.19
N THR A 65 -2.30 -9.16 2.75
CA THR A 65 -1.30 -8.84 3.77
C THR A 65 -1.56 -9.50 5.13
N GLN A 66 -2.80 -9.93 5.40
CA GLN A 66 -3.14 -10.61 6.65
C GLN A 66 -2.96 -12.12 6.57
N LYS A 67 -3.17 -12.74 5.40
CA LYS A 67 -3.25 -14.20 5.29
C LYS A 67 -2.20 -14.82 4.37
N HIS A 68 -1.68 -14.07 3.40
CA HIS A 68 -0.92 -14.64 2.29
C HIS A 68 0.50 -14.10 2.18
N TYR A 69 0.76 -12.90 2.69
CA TYR A 69 2.06 -12.24 2.53
C TYR A 69 2.40 -11.32 3.69
N ARG A 70 3.60 -11.44 4.25
CA ARG A 70 4.09 -10.52 5.28
C ARG A 70 4.43 -9.17 4.65
N ALA A 71 3.78 -8.10 5.11
CA ALA A 71 4.02 -6.76 4.60
C ALA A 71 5.49 -6.32 4.73
N ASP A 72 6.03 -5.78 3.63
CA ASP A 72 7.39 -5.31 3.42
C ASP A 72 7.46 -4.30 2.25
N MET A 73 8.67 -4.01 1.75
CA MET A 73 8.88 -3.05 0.66
C MET A 73 8.39 -3.53 -0.71
N ASN A 74 8.20 -4.84 -0.90
CA ASN A 74 7.79 -5.44 -2.17
C ASN A 74 6.29 -5.77 -2.19
N THR A 75 5.55 -5.43 -1.14
CA THR A 75 4.15 -5.86 -0.95
C THR A 75 3.25 -5.50 -2.13
N LEU A 76 3.37 -4.29 -2.70
CA LEU A 76 2.53 -3.90 -3.82
C LEU A 76 2.86 -4.67 -5.11
N ASP A 77 4.13 -5.01 -5.34
CA ASP A 77 4.54 -5.78 -6.51
C ASP A 77 4.12 -7.24 -6.36
N ALA A 78 4.37 -7.84 -5.18
CA ALA A 78 3.94 -9.19 -4.86
C ALA A 78 2.41 -9.34 -4.94
N PHE A 79 1.67 -8.37 -4.40
CA PHE A 79 0.21 -8.33 -4.49
C PHE A 79 -0.28 -8.18 -5.93
N SER A 80 0.35 -7.32 -6.73
CA SER A 80 -0.02 -7.12 -8.14
C SER A 80 0.16 -8.41 -8.93
N SER A 81 1.26 -9.13 -8.72
CA SER A 81 1.46 -10.45 -9.32
C SER A 81 0.45 -11.48 -8.81
N TRP A 82 0.07 -11.43 -7.52
CA TRP A 82 -0.88 -12.37 -6.92
C TRP A 82 -2.29 -12.27 -7.50
N ILE A 83 -2.78 -11.05 -7.81
CA ILE A 83 -4.14 -10.86 -8.34
C ILE A 83 -4.23 -10.96 -9.87
N LEU A 84 -3.10 -10.94 -10.57
CA LEU A 84 -3.04 -11.03 -12.04
C LEU A 84 -2.79 -12.47 -12.53
N ASN A 85 -2.46 -13.39 -11.62
CA ASN A 85 -2.38 -14.83 -11.86
C ASN A 85 -3.68 -15.51 -11.45
#